data_AF-A0A1V5E068-F1
#
_entry.id   AF-A0A1V5E068-F1
#
_cell.length_a   1.000
_cell.length_b   1.000
_cell.length_c   1.000
_cell.angle_alpha   90.00
_cell.angle_beta   90.00
_cell.angle_gamma   90.00
#
_symmetry.space_group_name_H-M   'P 1'
#
loop_
_entity.id
_entity.type
_entity.pdbx_description
1 polymer ?
#
loop_
_entity_poly.entity_id
_entity_poly.type
_entity_poly.pdbx_seq_one_letter_code
_entity_poly.pdbx_strand_id
1 'polypeptide(L)'
;MEMDLAHKGREKRPSENLKVCGECHPEIVSTYRKSLHFTTAGQRNRIIERMSQAEAKRFDAEVFEKSCRSCHASCGDCHVKSPLISGISVGLIKGHRFVKKDEGKTCAFCHGGRVYPEFTGEYGGTADVHYQKGMMCLDCHKKREFHGDGTAYRVKEEVRDRPSCRDCHRVGGEAKLTAQTAHLRHADKVSCFGCHSSAEYRNCYNCHVGGGSEAKPGFMLGMSPKNRKQITTLRLIPTVRDSFKNQGIKMEQFDRLPNYWDTPAHNIRKRTERTRYCDACHEEKKGFLTKDQLIKDGSKANLELLYNPKPIPISE
;
A
#
# COMPACT_ATOMS: atom_id res chain seq x y z
N MET A 1 -40.74 8.97 1.64
CA MET A 1 -41.27 7.79 2.37
C MET A 1 -41.71 6.68 1.40
N GLU A 2 -40.90 6.36 0.37
CA GLU A 2 -41.18 5.25 -0.57
C GLU A 2 -39.95 4.35 -0.86
N MET A 3 -38.73 4.84 -0.61
CA MET A 3 -37.52 4.07 -0.93
C MET A 3 -37.32 2.86 0.01
N ASP A 4 -37.63 3.01 1.30
CA ASP A 4 -37.49 1.92 2.27
C ASP A 4 -38.53 0.81 2.07
N LEU A 5 -39.73 1.16 1.59
CA LEU A 5 -40.76 0.21 1.20
C LEU A 5 -40.36 -0.54 -0.08
N ALA A 6 -39.80 0.15 -1.09
CA ALA A 6 -39.33 -0.45 -2.32
C ALA A 6 -38.15 -1.43 -2.11
N HIS A 7 -37.33 -1.21 -1.08
CA HIS A 7 -36.21 -2.08 -0.72
C HIS A 7 -36.56 -3.16 0.31
N LYS A 8 -37.80 -3.20 0.82
CA LYS A 8 -38.24 -4.22 1.77
C LYS A 8 -38.15 -5.61 1.13
N GLY A 9 -37.42 -6.53 1.76
CA GLY A 9 -37.20 -7.89 1.24
C GLY A 9 -36.20 -8.00 0.09
N ARG A 10 -35.53 -6.90 -0.30
CA ARG A 10 -34.46 -6.92 -1.30
C ARG A 10 -33.10 -7.09 -0.63
N GLU A 11 -32.23 -7.90 -1.23
CA GLU A 11 -30.84 -8.00 -0.80
C GLU A 11 -30.12 -6.68 -1.13
N LYS A 12 -29.60 -6.00 -0.10
CA LYS A 12 -28.98 -4.68 -0.27
C LYS A 12 -27.69 -4.71 -1.09
N ARG A 13 -26.96 -5.83 -1.07
CA ARG A 13 -25.65 -6.01 -1.74
C ARG A 13 -25.54 -7.42 -2.35
N PRO A 14 -26.32 -7.74 -3.41
CA PRO A 14 -26.32 -9.07 -4.01
C PRO A 14 -24.95 -9.48 -4.57
N SER A 15 -24.09 -8.50 -4.90
CA SER A 15 -22.71 -8.76 -5.37
C SER A 15 -21.76 -9.30 -4.30
N GLU A 16 -22.12 -9.26 -3.02
CA GLU A 16 -21.35 -9.92 -1.97
C GLU A 16 -21.49 -11.45 -2.04
N ASN A 17 -22.64 -11.92 -2.53
CA ASN A 17 -22.86 -13.33 -2.78
C ASN A 17 -22.22 -13.73 -4.11
N LEU A 18 -21.01 -14.29 -4.03
CA LEU A 18 -20.26 -14.75 -5.20
C LEU A 18 -21.01 -15.76 -6.07
N LYS A 19 -22.02 -16.48 -5.54
CA LYS A 19 -22.81 -17.44 -6.32
C LYS A 19 -23.56 -16.76 -7.46
N VAL A 20 -24.12 -15.56 -7.20
CA VAL A 20 -24.87 -14.79 -8.21
C VAL A 20 -23.99 -14.47 -9.41
N CYS A 21 -22.74 -14.05 -9.16
CA CYS A 21 -21.79 -13.78 -10.24
C CYS A 21 -21.26 -15.07 -10.87
N GLY A 22 -21.18 -16.15 -10.08
CA GLY A 22 -20.63 -17.44 -10.48
C GLY A 22 -21.49 -18.21 -11.48
N GLU A 23 -22.79 -17.90 -11.57
CA GLU A 23 -23.69 -18.46 -12.59
C GLU A 23 -23.22 -18.12 -14.02
N CYS A 24 -22.64 -16.93 -14.21
CA CYS A 24 -22.13 -16.49 -15.52
C CYS A 24 -20.60 -16.36 -15.58
N HIS A 25 -19.93 -16.21 -14.44
CA HIS A 25 -18.49 -15.99 -14.34
C HIS A 25 -17.80 -16.99 -13.38
N PRO A 26 -17.98 -18.31 -13.59
CA PRO A 26 -17.51 -19.33 -12.63
C PRO A 26 -16.00 -19.30 -12.44
N GLU A 27 -15.23 -19.09 -13.52
CA GLU A 27 -13.77 -19.03 -13.46
C GLU A 27 -13.26 -17.84 -12.63
N ILE A 28 -13.80 -16.64 -12.89
CA ILE A 28 -13.43 -15.42 -12.15
C ILE A 28 -13.77 -15.57 -10.68
N VAL A 29 -14.96 -16.11 -10.36
CA VAL A 29 -15.36 -16.33 -8.97
C VAL A 29 -14.44 -17.34 -8.27
N SER A 30 -14.02 -18.39 -8.96
CA SER A 30 -13.14 -19.43 -8.41
C SER A 30 -11.78 -18.89 -7.98
N THR A 31 -11.24 -17.91 -8.71
CA THR A 31 -9.97 -17.25 -8.40
C THR A 31 -10.18 -16.08 -7.43
N TYR A 32 -11.25 -15.30 -7.60
CA TYR A 32 -11.48 -14.06 -6.85
C TYR A 32 -11.67 -14.32 -5.36
N ARG A 33 -12.36 -15.41 -5.02
CA ARG A 33 -12.56 -15.83 -3.63
C ARG A 33 -11.26 -16.10 -2.86
N LYS A 34 -10.14 -16.28 -3.57
CA LYS A 34 -8.79 -16.47 -3.00
C LYS A 34 -7.93 -15.19 -3.06
N SER A 35 -8.39 -14.16 -3.77
CA SER A 35 -7.65 -12.91 -3.91
C SER A 35 -7.50 -12.18 -2.58
N LEU A 36 -6.46 -11.33 -2.48
CA LEU A 36 -6.25 -10.51 -1.28
C LEU A 36 -7.28 -9.39 -1.13
N HIS A 37 -7.89 -8.92 -2.23
CA HIS A 37 -8.98 -7.94 -2.20
C HIS A 37 -10.27 -8.52 -1.61
N PHE A 38 -10.52 -9.82 -1.86
CA PHE A 38 -11.64 -10.54 -1.26
C PHE A 38 -11.33 -11.00 0.19
N THR A 39 -10.17 -11.58 0.43
CA THR A 39 -9.89 -12.19 1.74
C THR A 39 -9.41 -11.18 2.78
N THR A 40 -8.83 -10.06 2.36
CA THR A 40 -8.08 -9.11 3.20
C THR A 40 -6.96 -9.76 4.04
N ALA A 41 -6.59 -11.00 3.71
CA ALA A 41 -5.68 -11.83 4.50
C ALA A 41 -4.29 -11.20 4.66
N GLY A 42 -3.81 -10.47 3.65
CA GLY A 42 -2.51 -9.81 3.69
C GLY A 42 -2.37 -8.78 4.82
N GLN A 43 -3.44 -8.07 5.17
CA GLN A 43 -3.43 -7.13 6.28
C GLN A 43 -3.43 -7.89 7.61
N ARG A 44 -4.37 -8.84 7.75
CA ARG A 44 -4.51 -9.69 8.93
C ARG A 44 -3.20 -10.37 9.30
N ASN A 45 -2.62 -11.09 8.34
CA ASN A 45 -1.47 -11.96 8.56
C ASN A 45 -0.22 -11.19 8.99
N ARG A 46 -0.09 -9.92 8.60
CA ARG A 46 1.01 -9.06 9.07
C ARG A 46 0.80 -8.54 10.49
N ILE A 47 -0.44 -8.30 10.90
CA ILE A 47 -0.75 -7.81 12.25
C ILE A 47 -0.56 -8.94 13.27
N ILE A 48 -1.09 -10.13 12.98
CA ILE A 48 -1.01 -11.26 13.92
C ILE A 48 0.41 -11.81 14.10
N GLU A 49 1.36 -11.49 13.22
CA GLU A 49 2.79 -11.81 13.41
C GLU A 49 3.37 -11.15 14.67
N ARG A 50 2.70 -10.12 15.21
CA ARG A 50 3.06 -9.47 16.48
C ARG A 50 2.39 -10.09 17.71
N MET A 51 1.55 -11.11 17.52
CA MET A 51 0.65 -11.62 18.55
C MET A 51 0.99 -13.07 18.90
N SER A 52 0.64 -13.48 20.12
CA SER A 52 0.56 -14.90 20.45
C SER A 52 -0.61 -15.57 19.73
N GLN A 53 -0.66 -16.91 19.73
CA GLN A 53 -1.76 -17.64 19.09
C GLN A 53 -3.12 -17.33 19.74
N ALA A 54 -3.15 -17.13 21.07
CA ALA A 54 -4.36 -16.76 21.79
C ALA A 54 -4.82 -15.34 21.44
N GLU A 55 -3.89 -14.39 21.39
CA GLU A 55 -4.16 -13.02 20.97
C GLU A 55 -4.65 -12.95 19.52
N ALA A 56 -4.06 -13.74 18.60
CA ALA A 56 -4.47 -13.77 17.20
C ALA A 56 -5.92 -14.25 17.02
N LYS A 57 -6.36 -15.27 17.77
CA LYS A 57 -7.76 -15.72 17.77
C LYS A 57 -8.71 -14.63 18.26
N ARG A 58 -8.31 -13.90 19.30
CA ARG A 58 -9.09 -12.77 19.83
C ARG A 58 -9.16 -11.62 18.84
N PHE A 59 -8.03 -11.27 18.22
CA PHE A 59 -7.95 -10.24 17.19
C PHE A 59 -8.91 -10.52 16.04
N ASP A 60 -8.99 -11.77 15.58
CA ASP A 60 -9.90 -12.16 14.51
C ASP A 60 -11.37 -11.85 14.86
N ALA A 61 -11.81 -12.34 16.02
CA ALA A 61 -13.19 -12.25 16.45
C ALA A 61 -13.62 -10.83 16.85
N GLU A 62 -12.72 -10.08 17.50
CA GLU A 62 -13.07 -8.79 18.10
C GLU A 62 -12.70 -7.58 17.24
N VAL A 63 -11.69 -7.70 16.36
CA VAL A 63 -11.17 -6.58 15.58
C VAL A 63 -11.31 -6.81 14.08
N PHE A 64 -10.76 -7.91 13.57
CA PHE A 64 -10.64 -8.13 12.14
C PHE A 64 -12.01 -8.23 11.44
N GLU A 65 -12.88 -9.12 11.92
CA GLU A 65 -14.21 -9.30 11.34
C GLU A 65 -15.11 -8.07 11.51
N LYS A 66 -14.95 -7.31 12.60
CA LYS A 66 -15.81 -6.16 12.92
C LYS A 66 -15.37 -4.86 12.23
N SER A 67 -14.06 -4.67 12.05
CA SER A 67 -13.50 -3.39 11.60
C SER A 67 -12.73 -3.54 10.29
N CYS A 68 -11.78 -4.47 10.22
CA CYS A 68 -10.88 -4.58 9.06
C CYS A 68 -11.60 -5.11 7.81
N ARG A 69 -12.59 -5.99 7.99
CA ARG A 69 -13.40 -6.52 6.88
C ARG A 69 -14.33 -5.51 6.24
N SER A 70 -14.50 -4.31 6.80
CA SER A 70 -15.17 -3.21 6.10
C SER A 70 -14.47 -2.82 4.79
N CYS A 71 -13.17 -3.12 4.66
CA CYS A 71 -12.38 -2.87 3.45
C CYS A 71 -12.43 -4.03 2.43
N HIS A 72 -13.21 -5.08 2.70
CA HIS A 72 -13.45 -6.16 1.75
C HIS A 72 -14.18 -5.64 0.49
N ALA A 73 -13.72 -6.05 -0.70
CA ALA A 73 -14.36 -5.68 -1.95
C ALA A 73 -15.28 -6.81 -2.47
N SER A 74 -16.49 -6.47 -2.89
CA SER A 74 -17.36 -7.33 -3.70
C SER A 74 -17.25 -6.98 -5.18
N CYS A 75 -17.83 -7.79 -6.07
CA CYS A 75 -17.86 -7.50 -7.51
C CYS A 75 -18.53 -6.14 -7.79
N GLY A 76 -19.57 -5.81 -7.03
CA GLY A 76 -20.34 -4.58 -7.19
C GLY A 76 -19.57 -3.34 -6.75
N ASP A 77 -18.64 -3.46 -5.80
CA ASP A 77 -17.82 -2.35 -5.31
C ASP A 77 -16.84 -1.82 -6.36
N CYS A 78 -16.52 -2.64 -7.37
CA CYS A 78 -15.66 -2.27 -8.49
C CYS A 78 -16.44 -2.05 -9.79
N HIS A 79 -17.57 -2.74 -9.98
CA HIS A 79 -18.26 -2.78 -11.27
C HIS A 79 -19.62 -2.09 -11.28
N VAL A 80 -20.22 -1.71 -10.15
CA VAL A 80 -21.59 -1.18 -10.11
C VAL A 80 -21.69 0.11 -9.31
N LYS A 81 -21.16 0.10 -8.09
CA LYS A 81 -21.30 1.18 -7.11
C LYS A 81 -19.96 1.43 -6.45
N SER A 82 -19.65 2.69 -6.19
CA SER A 82 -18.46 3.03 -5.40
C SER A 82 -18.54 2.44 -3.98
N PRO A 83 -17.42 1.89 -3.46
CA PRO A 83 -17.38 1.31 -2.13
C PRO A 83 -17.87 2.30 -1.06
N LEU A 84 -18.55 1.77 -0.03
CA LEU A 84 -18.96 2.56 1.12
C LEU A 84 -17.84 2.57 2.15
N ILE A 85 -17.14 3.69 2.31
CA ILE A 85 -16.05 3.85 3.28
C ILE A 85 -16.47 4.89 4.31
N SER A 86 -16.54 4.48 5.58
CA SER A 86 -16.98 5.35 6.70
C SER A 86 -18.33 6.04 6.45
N GLY A 87 -19.27 5.34 5.79
CA GLY A 87 -20.59 5.88 5.46
C GLY A 87 -20.64 6.77 4.21
N ILE A 88 -19.50 7.01 3.54
CA ILE A 88 -19.40 7.85 2.34
C ILE A 88 -19.24 6.97 1.09
N SER A 89 -20.03 7.27 0.06
CA SER A 89 -19.99 6.65 -1.26
C SER A 89 -20.53 7.65 -2.29
N VAL A 90 -19.98 7.67 -3.51
CA VAL A 90 -20.55 8.48 -4.62
C VAL A 90 -21.71 7.77 -5.32
N GLY A 91 -22.18 6.64 -4.77
CA GLY A 91 -23.33 5.93 -5.30
C GLY A 91 -23.01 5.09 -6.53
N LEU A 92 -24.01 4.91 -7.39
CA LEU A 92 -23.90 4.10 -8.60
C LEU A 92 -22.97 4.77 -9.62
N ILE A 93 -22.06 4.00 -10.19
CA ILE A 93 -21.06 4.53 -11.14
C ILE A 93 -21.74 4.92 -12.45
N LYS A 94 -22.64 4.06 -12.96
CA LYS A 94 -23.40 4.24 -14.20
C LYS A 94 -24.81 3.66 -14.10
N GLY A 95 -25.56 4.09 -13.08
CA GLY A 95 -26.85 3.47 -12.74
C GLY A 95 -26.66 1.97 -12.43
N HIS A 96 -27.60 1.12 -12.84
CA HIS A 96 -27.48 -0.34 -12.66
C HIS A 96 -26.60 -1.04 -13.71
N ARG A 97 -25.95 -0.29 -14.61
CA ARG A 97 -25.08 -0.89 -15.63
C ARG A 97 -23.72 -1.23 -15.03
N PHE A 98 -23.25 -2.44 -15.31
CA PHE A 98 -21.90 -2.84 -14.97
C PHE A 98 -20.88 -2.04 -15.80
N VAL A 99 -19.86 -1.52 -15.14
CA VAL A 99 -18.71 -0.89 -15.76
C VAL A 99 -17.51 -1.82 -15.71
N LYS A 100 -16.71 -1.82 -16.76
CA LYS A 100 -15.46 -2.61 -16.78
C LYS A 100 -14.42 -2.02 -15.85
N LYS A 101 -14.34 -0.68 -15.78
CA LYS A 101 -13.44 0.08 -14.91
C LYS A 101 -13.93 1.51 -14.71
N ASP A 102 -13.68 2.05 -13.52
CA ASP A 102 -13.75 3.48 -13.20
C ASP A 102 -12.84 3.71 -11.97
N GLU A 103 -11.53 3.80 -12.20
CA GLU A 103 -10.51 3.78 -11.14
C GLU A 103 -10.67 4.93 -10.14
N GLY A 104 -11.10 6.11 -10.61
CA GLY A 104 -11.34 7.29 -9.78
C GLY A 104 -12.56 7.17 -8.87
N LYS A 105 -13.57 6.38 -9.26
CA LYS A 105 -14.76 6.11 -8.42
C LYS A 105 -14.67 4.80 -7.65
N THR A 106 -13.64 3.98 -7.84
CA THR A 106 -13.54 2.66 -7.21
C THR A 106 -12.26 2.54 -6.38
N CYS A 107 -11.11 2.41 -7.04
CA CYS A 107 -9.80 2.28 -6.40
C CYS A 107 -9.54 3.44 -5.42
N ALA A 108 -9.87 4.67 -5.83
CA ALA A 108 -9.66 5.87 -5.03
C ALA A 108 -10.47 5.90 -3.73
N PHE A 109 -11.55 5.11 -3.57
CA PHE A 109 -12.31 5.12 -2.31
C PHE A 109 -11.59 4.34 -1.21
N CYS A 110 -11.10 3.14 -1.54
CA CYS A 110 -10.34 2.33 -0.58
C CYS A 110 -8.88 2.80 -0.45
N HIS A 111 -8.29 3.29 -1.54
CA HIS A 111 -6.89 3.74 -1.58
C HIS A 111 -6.72 5.26 -1.51
N GLY A 112 -7.81 6.02 -1.35
CA GLY A 112 -7.85 7.48 -1.26
C GLY A 112 -7.20 8.04 -0.02
N GLY A 113 -7.12 7.26 1.05
CA GLY A 113 -6.42 7.70 2.27
C GLY A 113 -4.91 7.82 2.11
N ARG A 114 -4.31 7.24 1.06
CA ARG A 114 -2.84 7.17 0.90
C ARG A 114 -2.40 7.26 -0.56
N VAL A 115 -2.73 6.22 -1.35
CA VAL A 115 -2.12 5.98 -2.67
C VAL A 115 -2.64 6.94 -3.71
N TYR A 116 -3.96 7.13 -3.79
CA TYR A 116 -4.57 7.91 -4.87
C TYR A 116 -4.14 9.39 -4.82
N PRO A 117 -4.17 10.09 -3.67
CA PRO A 117 -3.69 11.47 -3.60
C PRO A 117 -2.19 11.63 -3.86
N GLU A 118 -1.37 10.64 -3.49
CA GLU A 118 0.06 10.64 -3.85
C GLU A 118 0.23 10.54 -5.37
N PHE A 119 -0.56 9.68 -6.02
CA PHE A 119 -0.55 9.46 -7.47
C PHE A 119 -1.02 10.67 -8.26
N THR A 120 -2.11 11.29 -7.85
CA THR A 120 -2.68 12.47 -8.51
C THR A 120 -1.96 13.77 -8.14
N GLY A 121 -1.13 13.75 -7.09
CA GLY A 121 -0.41 14.92 -6.58
C GLY A 121 -1.21 15.80 -5.62
N GLU A 122 -2.45 15.41 -5.29
CA GLU A 122 -3.25 16.04 -4.22
C GLU A 122 -2.55 15.96 -2.85
N TYR A 123 -1.64 15.00 -2.67
CA TYR A 123 -0.76 14.90 -1.52
C TYR A 123 0.70 15.03 -1.93
N GLY A 124 1.46 15.84 -1.20
CA GLY A 124 2.88 16.12 -1.51
C GLY A 124 3.09 17.11 -2.68
N GLY A 125 2.01 17.62 -3.29
CA GLY A 125 2.02 18.70 -4.28
C GLY A 125 2.64 18.35 -5.63
N THR A 126 3.06 17.10 -5.83
CA THR A 126 3.73 16.65 -7.06
C THR A 126 3.16 15.32 -7.51
N ALA A 127 2.37 15.34 -8.58
CA ALA A 127 1.78 14.13 -9.16
C ALA A 127 2.82 13.14 -9.70
N ASP A 128 2.46 11.87 -9.81
CA ASP A 128 3.28 10.86 -10.48
C ASP A 128 3.43 11.18 -11.98
N VAL A 129 4.62 10.98 -12.55
CA VAL A 129 4.89 11.22 -13.98
C VAL A 129 4.02 10.34 -14.88
N HIS A 130 3.65 9.14 -14.44
CA HIS A 130 2.78 8.23 -15.19
C HIS A 130 1.35 8.76 -15.20
N TYR A 131 0.85 9.26 -14.06
CA TYR A 131 -0.45 9.93 -13.99
C TYR A 131 -0.50 11.15 -14.91
N GLN A 132 0.54 11.99 -14.87
CA GLN A 132 0.64 13.16 -15.76
C GLN A 132 0.66 12.79 -17.25
N LYS A 133 1.02 11.56 -17.59
CA LYS A 133 1.01 11.02 -18.95
C LYS A 133 -0.30 10.31 -19.30
N GLY A 134 -1.32 10.39 -18.45
CA GLY A 134 -2.64 9.81 -18.66
C GLY A 134 -2.76 8.35 -18.23
N MET A 135 -1.77 7.78 -17.54
CA MET A 135 -1.90 6.43 -16.99
C MET A 135 -2.73 6.44 -15.70
N MET A 136 -3.56 5.41 -15.55
CA MET A 136 -4.36 5.11 -14.38
C MET A 136 -3.94 3.77 -13.77
N CYS A 137 -4.58 3.39 -12.65
CA CYS A 137 -4.19 2.23 -11.86
C CYS A 137 -4.07 0.95 -12.68
N LEU A 138 -4.99 0.73 -13.63
CA LEU A 138 -5.03 -0.50 -14.43
C LEU A 138 -4.02 -0.55 -15.59
N ASP A 139 -3.34 0.55 -15.88
CA ASP A 139 -2.27 0.56 -16.87
C ASP A 139 -1.02 -0.16 -16.32
N CYS A 140 -0.79 -0.06 -15.01
CA CYS A 140 0.22 -0.86 -14.29
C CYS A 140 -0.39 -2.15 -13.73
N HIS A 141 -1.46 -2.04 -12.93
CA HIS A 141 -2.05 -3.17 -12.23
C HIS A 141 -3.01 -3.97 -13.11
N LYS A 142 -2.69 -5.23 -13.40
CA LYS A 142 -3.47 -6.05 -14.34
C LYS A 142 -4.63 -6.77 -13.64
N LYS A 143 -5.66 -7.14 -14.42
CA LYS A 143 -6.89 -7.82 -13.94
C LYS A 143 -6.63 -9.00 -13.00
N ARG A 144 -5.55 -9.77 -13.25
CA ARG A 144 -5.18 -10.97 -12.49
C ARG A 144 -4.83 -10.67 -11.04
N GLU A 145 -4.30 -9.47 -10.75
CA GLU A 145 -3.97 -9.06 -9.37
C GLU A 145 -5.22 -8.84 -8.50
N PHE A 146 -6.35 -8.54 -9.14
CA PHE A 146 -7.63 -8.27 -8.46
C PHE A 146 -8.50 -9.52 -8.44
N HIS A 147 -8.71 -10.12 -9.61
CA HIS A 147 -9.54 -11.33 -9.76
C HIS A 147 -8.83 -12.59 -9.25
N GLY A 148 -7.54 -12.51 -8.90
CA GLY A 148 -6.74 -13.65 -8.48
C GLY A 148 -6.30 -14.53 -9.65
N ASP A 149 -5.35 -15.41 -9.34
CA ASP A 149 -4.79 -16.42 -10.25
C ASP A 149 -5.09 -17.86 -9.79
N GLY A 150 -5.91 -18.00 -8.75
CA GLY A 150 -6.24 -19.29 -8.12
C GLY A 150 -5.35 -19.65 -6.92
N THR A 151 -4.31 -18.86 -6.63
CA THR A 151 -3.46 -19.03 -5.45
C THR A 151 -3.99 -18.20 -4.27
N ALA A 152 -4.12 -18.83 -3.11
CA ALA A 152 -4.46 -18.13 -1.86
C ALA A 152 -3.19 -17.61 -1.18
N TYR A 153 -2.74 -16.44 -1.60
CA TYR A 153 -1.57 -15.79 -1.02
C TYR A 153 -1.82 -15.35 0.42
N ARG A 154 -0.82 -15.51 1.27
CA ARG A 154 -0.90 -15.10 2.68
C ARG A 154 -0.71 -13.58 2.80
N VAL A 155 0.18 -13.02 1.99
CA VAL A 155 0.54 -11.60 1.99
C VAL A 155 0.86 -11.12 0.57
N LYS A 156 0.77 -9.81 0.32
CA LYS A 156 0.98 -9.24 -1.03
C LYS A 156 2.38 -9.50 -1.59
N GLU A 157 3.37 -9.77 -0.74
CA GLU A 157 4.74 -10.03 -1.17
C GLU A 157 4.89 -11.36 -1.91
N GLU A 158 3.99 -12.31 -1.69
CA GLU A 158 4.02 -13.63 -2.34
C GLU A 158 3.42 -13.58 -3.77
N VAL A 159 2.68 -12.53 -4.10
CA VAL A 159 2.08 -12.31 -5.43
C VAL A 159 3.19 -11.96 -6.42
N ARG A 160 3.41 -12.83 -7.41
CA ARG A 160 4.51 -12.70 -8.37
C ARG A 160 4.24 -11.67 -9.47
N ASP A 161 2.98 -11.47 -9.84
CA ASP A 161 2.58 -10.63 -10.98
C ASP A 161 2.37 -9.16 -10.64
N ARG A 162 3.04 -8.69 -9.60
CA ARG A 162 2.93 -7.30 -9.18
C ARG A 162 3.67 -6.41 -10.17
N PRO A 163 3.16 -5.19 -10.45
CA PRO A 163 3.82 -4.27 -11.35
C PRO A 163 5.23 -3.98 -10.88
N SER A 164 6.16 -4.06 -11.83
CA SER A 164 7.55 -3.73 -11.64
C SER A 164 7.92 -2.58 -12.57
N CYS A 165 8.76 -1.67 -12.08
CA CYS A 165 9.32 -0.62 -12.93
C CYS A 165 10.05 -1.24 -14.14
N ARG A 166 10.64 -2.43 -13.96
CA ARG A 166 11.37 -3.17 -15.00
C ARG A 166 10.47 -3.74 -16.11
N ASP A 167 9.15 -3.79 -15.90
CA ASP A 167 8.21 -4.25 -16.95
C ASP A 167 8.15 -3.26 -18.13
N CYS A 168 8.43 -1.98 -17.88
CA CYS A 168 8.43 -0.91 -18.89
C CYS A 168 9.80 -0.22 -19.03
N HIS A 169 10.62 -0.18 -17.98
CA HIS A 169 11.89 0.52 -17.98
C HIS A 169 13.08 -0.45 -17.99
N ARG A 170 13.85 -0.41 -19.07
CA ARG A 170 15.10 -1.17 -19.19
C ARG A 170 16.26 -0.36 -18.63
N VAL A 171 16.95 -0.94 -17.64
CA VAL A 171 18.21 -0.39 -17.15
C VAL A 171 19.28 -0.48 -18.24
N GLY A 172 20.06 0.58 -18.43
CA GLY A 172 21.08 0.69 -19.47
C GLY A 172 20.57 1.35 -20.76
N GLY A 173 19.25 1.55 -20.89
CA GLY A 173 18.64 2.27 -22.01
C GLY A 173 18.54 3.79 -21.81
N GLU A 174 19.16 4.33 -20.76
CA GLU A 174 19.04 5.76 -20.42
C GLU A 174 19.88 6.61 -21.37
N ALA A 175 19.36 7.78 -21.75
CA ALA A 175 20.04 8.68 -22.70
C ALA A 175 21.34 9.31 -22.17
N LYS A 176 21.58 9.31 -20.85
CA LYS A 176 22.77 9.93 -20.24
C LYS A 176 23.65 8.86 -19.61
N LEU A 177 24.96 8.92 -19.88
CA LEU A 177 25.94 8.03 -19.27
C LEU A 177 25.88 8.08 -17.75
N THR A 178 25.73 9.28 -17.17
CA THR A 178 25.61 9.45 -15.71
C THR A 178 24.42 8.69 -15.11
N ALA A 179 23.30 8.60 -15.83
CA ALA A 179 22.14 7.82 -15.39
C ALA A 179 22.40 6.31 -15.51
N GLN A 180 23.04 5.87 -16.61
CA GLN A 180 23.45 4.47 -16.79
C GLN A 180 24.41 4.03 -15.67
N THR A 181 25.43 4.84 -15.37
CA THR A 181 26.38 4.59 -14.28
C THR A 181 25.68 4.54 -12.93
N ALA A 182 24.77 5.48 -12.65
CA ALA A 182 24.02 5.49 -11.40
C ALA A 182 23.20 4.21 -11.23
N HIS A 183 22.48 3.75 -12.26
CA HIS A 183 21.72 2.50 -12.17
C HIS A 183 22.63 1.28 -12.00
N LEU A 184 23.75 1.21 -12.70
CA LEU A 184 24.69 0.09 -12.58
C LEU A 184 25.29 0.01 -11.16
N ARG A 185 25.70 1.14 -10.58
CA ARG A 185 26.34 1.19 -9.26
C ARG A 185 25.36 0.84 -8.13
N HIS A 186 24.09 1.18 -8.30
CA HIS A 186 23.02 0.97 -7.31
C HIS A 186 22.13 -0.25 -7.61
N ALA A 187 22.44 -1.01 -8.66
CA ALA A 187 21.72 -2.21 -9.03
C ALA A 187 21.55 -3.13 -7.83
N ASP A 188 20.30 -3.49 -7.56
CA ASP A 188 19.85 -4.35 -6.47
C ASP A 188 20.14 -3.87 -5.03
N LYS A 189 20.90 -2.76 -4.87
CA LYS A 189 21.20 -2.09 -3.59
C LYS A 189 20.21 -1.00 -3.25
N VAL A 190 19.60 -0.36 -4.24
CA VAL A 190 18.59 0.69 -4.04
C VAL A 190 17.38 0.38 -4.91
N SER A 191 16.18 0.44 -4.33
CA SER A 191 14.93 0.25 -5.08
C SER A 191 14.69 1.44 -6.01
N CYS A 192 13.92 1.23 -7.08
CA CYS A 192 13.53 2.33 -7.98
C CYS A 192 12.81 3.46 -7.22
N PHE A 193 12.02 3.10 -6.22
CA PHE A 193 11.32 4.05 -5.35
C PHE A 193 12.29 4.91 -4.53
N GLY A 194 13.39 4.34 -4.04
CA GLY A 194 14.41 5.07 -3.28
C GLY A 194 14.98 6.28 -4.04
N CYS A 195 15.18 6.14 -5.36
CA CYS A 195 15.66 7.23 -6.20
C CYS A 195 14.52 8.10 -6.76
N HIS A 196 13.44 7.46 -7.25
CA HIS A 196 12.45 8.13 -8.09
C HIS A 196 11.19 8.62 -7.38
N SER A 197 10.94 8.26 -6.12
CA SER A 197 9.83 8.82 -5.32
C SER A 197 10.06 10.30 -5.03
N SER A 198 9.29 11.20 -5.64
CA SER A 198 9.68 12.61 -5.75
C SER A 198 9.26 13.51 -4.59
N ALA A 199 8.23 13.11 -3.85
CA ALA A 199 7.58 13.95 -2.85
C ALA A 199 7.44 13.22 -1.51
N GLU A 200 7.15 14.00 -0.49
CA GLU A 200 6.68 13.49 0.78
C GLU A 200 5.37 12.73 0.60
N TYR A 201 5.22 11.66 1.37
CA TYR A 201 4.03 10.81 1.36
C TYR A 201 3.49 10.65 2.78
N ARG A 202 2.26 10.14 2.88
CA ARG A 202 1.52 10.18 4.15
C ARG A 202 2.04 9.16 5.15
N ASN A 203 2.55 9.61 6.30
CA ASN A 203 3.01 8.75 7.38
C ASN A 203 1.96 8.70 8.50
N CYS A 204 1.66 7.49 8.98
CA CYS A 204 0.48 7.22 9.80
C CYS A 204 0.80 7.33 11.30
N TYR A 205 0.99 8.54 11.80
CA TYR A 205 1.29 8.77 13.22
C TYR A 205 0.02 8.73 14.07
N ASN A 206 -0.04 7.90 15.12
CA ASN A 206 -1.17 7.89 16.06
C ASN A 206 -2.56 7.64 15.44
N CYS A 207 -2.69 7.11 14.21
CA CYS A 207 -4.00 6.93 13.57
C CYS A 207 -4.94 5.93 14.29
N HIS A 208 -4.40 5.10 15.19
CA HIS A 208 -5.15 4.11 15.96
C HIS A 208 -5.04 4.34 17.48
N VAL A 209 -4.65 5.53 17.93
CA VAL A 209 -4.48 5.86 19.36
C VAL A 209 -5.22 7.14 19.70
N GLY A 210 -6.16 7.06 20.65
CA GLY A 210 -7.05 8.17 20.99
C GLY A 210 -8.01 8.51 19.84
N GLY A 211 -9.09 9.24 20.09
CA GLY A 211 -10.09 9.58 19.06
C GLY A 211 -9.59 10.47 17.92
N GLY A 212 -8.28 10.71 17.80
CA GLY A 212 -7.65 11.49 16.75
C GLY A 212 -6.97 10.61 15.70
N SER A 213 -6.93 11.11 14.46
CA SER A 213 -6.10 10.54 13.40
C SER A 213 -5.12 11.61 12.93
N GLU A 214 -3.85 11.49 13.31
CA GLU A 214 -2.81 12.39 12.82
C GLU A 214 -2.11 11.72 11.63
N ALA A 215 -1.86 12.48 10.56
CA ALA A 215 -1.07 11.99 9.45
C ALA A 215 -0.07 13.08 9.08
N LYS A 216 1.21 12.74 9.05
CA LYS A 216 2.27 13.71 8.76
C LYS A 216 2.87 13.43 7.39
N PRO A 217 3.10 14.46 6.57
CA PRO A 217 3.91 14.28 5.39
C PRO A 217 5.34 13.94 5.82
N GLY A 218 6.00 13.09 5.04
CA GLY A 218 7.42 12.83 5.21
C GLY A 218 7.95 11.88 4.15
N PHE A 219 9.25 11.97 3.93
CA PHE A 219 10.00 11.08 3.05
C PHE A 219 11.08 10.38 3.87
N MET A 220 11.12 9.05 3.81
CA MET A 220 12.08 8.25 4.58
C MET A 220 12.71 7.18 3.71
N LEU A 221 14.04 7.09 3.75
CA LEU A 221 14.85 6.04 3.18
C LEU A 221 15.45 5.21 4.30
N GLY A 222 15.54 3.91 4.08
CA GLY A 222 16.23 3.02 4.99
C GLY A 222 16.34 1.62 4.40
N MET A 223 16.93 0.72 5.18
CA MET A 223 17.03 -0.68 4.81
C MET A 223 15.63 -1.30 4.73
N SER A 224 15.34 -2.02 3.66
CA SER A 224 14.08 -2.76 3.52
C SER A 224 13.98 -3.83 4.60
N PRO A 225 12.90 -3.88 5.41
CA PRO A 225 12.64 -4.99 6.33
C PRO A 225 12.56 -6.34 5.63
N LYS A 226 12.21 -6.35 4.33
CA LYS A 226 12.00 -7.56 3.52
C LYS A 226 13.27 -8.02 2.82
N ASN A 227 14.05 -7.08 2.31
CA ASN A 227 15.32 -7.33 1.66
C ASN A 227 16.42 -6.52 2.35
N ARG A 228 17.08 -7.14 3.34
CA ARG A 228 18.10 -6.52 4.20
C ARG A 228 19.40 -6.12 3.48
N LYS A 229 19.41 -6.13 2.16
CA LYS A 229 20.52 -5.69 1.30
C LYS A 229 20.11 -4.52 0.40
N GLN A 230 18.87 -4.04 0.50
CA GLN A 230 18.33 -3.02 -0.38
C GLN A 230 17.77 -1.83 0.41
N ILE A 231 18.18 -0.63 0.02
CA ILE A 231 17.60 0.63 0.47
C ILE A 231 16.33 0.92 -0.32
N THR A 232 15.28 1.37 0.37
CA THR A 232 14.02 1.74 -0.26
C THR A 232 13.33 2.84 0.53
N THR A 233 12.30 3.42 -0.06
CA THR A 233 11.36 4.27 0.68
C THR A 233 10.62 3.47 1.74
N LEU A 234 10.53 4.02 2.95
CA LEU A 234 9.86 3.43 4.11
C LEU A 234 8.68 4.29 4.56
N ARG A 235 7.60 3.67 4.99
CA ARG A 235 6.43 4.35 5.57
C ARG A 235 6.16 3.84 6.96
N LEU A 236 5.88 4.77 7.86
CA LEU A 236 5.36 4.45 9.18
C LEU A 236 3.94 3.89 9.09
N ILE A 237 3.75 2.67 9.60
CA ILE A 237 2.43 2.05 9.77
C ILE A 237 1.80 2.52 11.08
N PRO A 238 0.45 2.53 11.18
CA PRO A 238 -0.23 3.08 12.36
C PRO A 238 -0.26 2.14 13.57
N THR A 239 0.23 0.90 13.45
CA THR A 239 0.27 -0.06 14.55
C THR A 239 1.34 0.32 15.56
N VAL A 240 0.92 0.57 16.80
CA VAL A 240 1.76 0.82 17.98
C VAL A 240 1.36 -0.15 19.10
N ARG A 241 2.17 -0.26 20.16
CA ARG A 241 2.03 -1.28 21.21
C ARG A 241 0.63 -1.36 21.83
N ASP A 242 -0.01 -0.20 22.00
CA ASP A 242 -1.33 -0.11 22.63
C ASP A 242 -2.51 -0.12 21.62
N SER A 243 -2.26 -0.35 20.32
CA SER A 243 -3.30 -0.30 19.27
C SER A 243 -4.53 -1.17 19.54
N PHE A 244 -4.38 -2.28 20.25
CA PHE A 244 -5.47 -3.24 20.53
C PHE A 244 -5.67 -3.48 22.04
N LYS A 245 -5.18 -2.56 22.87
CA LYS A 245 -5.25 -2.66 24.34
C LYS A 245 -6.69 -2.74 24.85
N ASN A 246 -7.62 -2.02 24.21
CA ASN A 246 -9.04 -2.04 24.55
C ASN A 246 -9.70 -3.41 24.33
N GLN A 247 -9.12 -4.24 23.47
CA GLN A 247 -9.51 -5.63 23.23
C GLN A 247 -8.65 -6.60 24.05
N GLY A 248 -7.90 -6.12 25.05
CA GLY A 248 -7.03 -6.95 25.89
C GLY A 248 -5.89 -7.65 25.12
N ILE A 249 -5.53 -7.16 23.93
CA ILE A 249 -4.44 -7.69 23.12
C ILE A 249 -3.21 -6.80 23.34
N LYS A 250 -2.12 -7.41 23.80
CA LYS A 250 -0.85 -6.75 24.12
C LYS A 250 0.13 -6.75 22.96
N MET A 251 -0.06 -7.67 22.01
CA MET A 251 0.90 -8.00 20.96
C MET A 251 2.24 -8.45 21.56
N GLU A 252 2.23 -9.63 22.20
CA GLU A 252 3.39 -10.16 22.93
C GLU A 252 4.69 -10.22 22.10
N GLN A 253 4.57 -10.36 20.77
CA GLN A 253 5.69 -10.39 19.83
C GLN A 253 5.87 -9.06 19.09
N PHE A 254 5.50 -7.93 19.69
CA PHE A 254 5.53 -6.61 19.02
C PHE A 254 6.89 -6.28 18.39
N ASP A 255 8.00 -6.59 19.06
CA ASP A 255 9.33 -6.24 18.57
C ASP A 255 9.82 -7.12 17.40
N ARG A 256 9.06 -8.16 17.01
CA ARG A 256 9.39 -9.05 15.89
C ARG A 256 9.38 -8.35 14.52
N LEU A 257 8.59 -7.28 14.40
CA LEU A 257 8.41 -6.55 13.15
C LEU A 257 8.64 -5.05 13.36
N PRO A 258 9.23 -4.33 12.39
CA PRO A 258 9.38 -2.89 12.49
C PRO A 258 8.06 -2.15 12.26
N ASN A 259 7.97 -0.89 12.67
CA ASN A 259 6.86 0.01 12.34
C ASN A 259 7.03 0.70 10.98
N TYR A 260 8.24 0.67 10.41
CA TYR A 260 8.50 1.24 9.09
C TYR A 260 8.60 0.12 8.07
N TRP A 261 7.85 0.23 6.97
CA TRP A 261 7.75 -0.79 5.94
C TRP A 261 8.00 -0.23 4.56
N ASP A 262 8.53 -1.07 3.66
CA ASP A 262 8.67 -0.78 2.24
C ASP A 262 7.40 -0.14 1.68
N THR A 263 7.52 1.10 1.23
CA THR A 263 6.43 1.84 0.59
C THR A 263 6.73 2.01 -0.89
N PRO A 264 5.98 1.36 -1.80
CA PRO A 264 5.98 1.77 -3.19
C PRO A 264 5.21 3.10 -3.28
N ALA A 265 5.90 4.22 -3.03
CA ALA A 265 5.29 5.53 -3.10
C ALA A 265 4.85 5.82 -4.55
N HIS A 266 3.59 6.23 -4.72
CA HIS A 266 3.00 6.48 -6.04
C HIS A 266 3.19 7.93 -6.43
N ASN A 267 4.43 8.42 -6.45
CA ASN A 267 4.75 9.82 -6.76
C ASN A 267 6.06 9.90 -7.57
N ILE A 268 6.21 8.96 -8.49
CA ILE A 268 7.43 8.71 -9.26
C ILE A 268 7.72 9.88 -10.21
N ARG A 269 8.98 10.30 -10.26
CA ARG A 269 9.49 11.23 -11.28
C ARG A 269 10.80 10.73 -11.85
N LYS A 270 11.01 11.02 -13.13
CA LYS A 270 12.30 10.79 -13.80
C LYS A 270 13.42 11.62 -13.15
N ARG A 271 13.12 12.87 -12.77
CA ARG A 271 14.07 13.78 -12.13
C ARG A 271 13.58 14.14 -10.75
N THR A 272 14.40 13.83 -9.78
CA THR A 272 14.28 14.13 -8.37
C THR A 272 15.61 14.67 -7.85
N GLU A 273 15.65 15.17 -6.62
CA GLU A 273 16.89 15.62 -5.98
C GLU A 273 17.97 14.54 -6.01
N ARG A 274 17.65 13.30 -5.60
CA ARG A 274 18.62 12.19 -5.54
C ARG A 274 19.08 11.69 -6.91
N THR A 275 18.29 11.91 -7.96
CA THR A 275 18.72 11.57 -9.34
C THR A 275 19.55 12.68 -9.99
N ARG A 276 19.55 13.89 -9.42
CA ARG A 276 20.30 15.04 -9.93
C ARG A 276 21.64 15.19 -9.23
N TYR A 277 21.66 14.93 -7.92
CA TYR A 277 22.83 15.18 -7.08
C TYR A 277 23.07 13.96 -6.17
N CYS A 278 24.29 13.43 -6.22
CA CYS A 278 24.67 12.24 -5.46
C CYS A 278 24.97 12.57 -3.98
N ASP A 279 25.47 13.78 -3.73
CA ASP A 279 25.71 14.37 -2.39
C ASP A 279 24.46 14.36 -1.51
N ALA A 280 23.26 14.57 -2.08
CA ALA A 280 21.99 14.51 -1.36
C ALA A 280 21.85 13.19 -0.56
N CYS A 281 22.36 12.08 -1.08
CA CYS A 281 22.37 10.80 -0.36
C CYS A 281 23.70 10.52 0.33
N HIS A 282 24.82 10.74 -0.34
CA HIS A 282 26.12 10.25 0.11
C HIS A 282 26.83 11.18 1.11
N GLU A 283 26.51 12.48 1.08
CA GLU A 283 27.10 13.50 1.97
C GLU A 283 26.05 14.02 2.96
N GLU A 284 24.94 14.56 2.45
CA GLU A 284 23.86 15.14 3.27
C GLU A 284 23.01 14.08 3.98
N LYS A 285 23.00 12.84 3.46
CA LYS A 285 22.19 11.73 3.98
C LYS A 285 20.71 12.09 4.05
N LYS A 286 20.26 12.92 3.11
CA LYS A 286 18.93 13.49 3.07
C LYS A 286 17.87 12.39 2.93
N GLY A 287 16.89 12.45 3.82
CA GLY A 287 15.78 11.52 3.86
C GLY A 287 16.12 10.16 4.47
N PHE A 288 17.37 9.84 4.82
CA PHE A 288 17.67 8.60 5.54
C PHE A 288 17.15 8.66 6.97
N LEU A 289 16.52 7.57 7.40
CA LEU A 289 15.97 7.43 8.74
C LEU A 289 17.09 7.50 9.78
N THR A 290 16.97 8.42 10.73
CA THR A 290 17.87 8.52 11.88
C THR A 290 17.22 7.96 13.15
N LYS A 291 18.03 7.70 14.19
CA LYS A 291 17.55 7.18 15.46
C LYS A 291 16.51 8.12 16.11
N ASP A 292 16.71 9.42 16.01
CA ASP A 292 15.83 10.43 16.62
C ASP A 292 14.50 10.59 15.86
N GLN A 293 14.43 10.15 14.61
CA GLN A 293 13.19 10.12 13.82
C GLN A 293 12.34 8.87 14.06
N LEU A 294 12.86 7.87 14.77
CA LEU A 294 12.09 6.68 15.12
C LEU A 294 10.96 7.06 16.06
N ILE A 295 9.78 6.45 15.85
CA ILE A 295 8.64 6.68 16.75
C ILE A 295 9.01 6.31 18.19
N LYS A 296 8.54 7.14 19.13
CA LYS A 296 8.61 6.82 20.55
C LYS A 296 7.87 5.52 20.84
N ASP A 297 8.45 4.70 21.71
CA ASP A 297 7.91 3.39 22.12
C ASP A 297 7.64 2.42 20.96
N GLY A 298 8.33 2.64 19.83
CA GLY A 298 8.30 1.77 18.66
C GLY A 298 8.98 0.43 18.87
N SER A 299 8.87 -0.42 17.85
CA SER A 299 9.52 -1.72 17.80
C SER A 299 11.03 -1.58 17.79
N LYS A 300 11.71 -2.45 18.56
CA LYS A 300 13.18 -2.53 18.53
C LYS A 300 13.74 -2.88 17.15
N ALA A 301 12.98 -3.62 16.31
CA ALA A 301 13.36 -3.94 14.94
C ALA A 301 13.53 -2.71 14.03
N ASN A 302 13.03 -1.53 14.44
CA ASN A 302 13.25 -0.28 13.70
C ASN A 302 14.73 0.10 13.60
N LEU A 303 15.56 -0.29 14.59
CA LEU A 303 16.99 0.00 14.60
C LEU A 303 17.74 -0.66 13.44
N GLU A 304 17.24 -1.80 12.97
CA GLU A 304 17.82 -2.53 11.84
C GLU A 304 17.52 -1.88 10.48
N LEU A 305 16.69 -0.84 10.46
CA LEU A 305 16.32 -0.11 9.25
C LEU A 305 17.23 1.09 8.99
N LEU A 306 17.94 1.52 10.03
CA LEU A 306 18.88 2.62 9.94
C LEU A 306 20.00 2.23 8.98
N TYR A 307 20.30 3.14 8.05
CA TYR A 307 21.38 2.93 7.10
C TYR A 307 22.15 4.23 6.92
N ASN A 308 23.48 4.12 7.04
CA ASN A 308 24.39 5.22 6.81
C ASN A 308 25.08 5.00 5.46
N PRO A 309 24.69 5.73 4.39
CA PRO A 309 25.35 5.62 3.11
C PRO A 309 26.82 6.04 3.23
N LYS A 310 27.69 5.33 2.50
CA LYS A 310 29.11 5.70 2.42
C LYS A 310 29.25 6.95 1.54
N PRO A 311 30.25 7.82 1.81
CA PRO A 311 30.61 8.90 0.90
C PRO A 311 30.90 8.36 -0.50
N ILE A 312 30.80 9.25 -1.50
CA ILE A 312 31.14 8.88 -2.87
C ILE A 312 32.64 8.56 -2.91
N PRO A 313 33.07 7.38 -3.39
CA PRO A 313 34.48 7.08 -3.53
C PRO A 313 35.12 8.16 -4.43
N ILE A 314 36.08 8.90 -3.88
CA ILE A 314 36.91 9.79 -4.67
C ILE A 314 37.81 8.85 -5.49
N SER A 315 37.70 8.90 -6.81
CA SER A 315 38.69 8.24 -7.66
C SER A 315 40.00 9.01 -7.53
N GLU A 316 41.03 8.37 -6.98
CA GLU A 316 42.42 8.72 -7.27
C GLU A 316 42.73 8.46 -8.76
#